data_AF-A0A4Y2EM16-F1
#
_entry.id   AF-A0A4Y2EM16-F1
#
_cell.length_a   1.000
_cell.length_b   1.000
_cell.length_c   1.000
_cell.angle_alpha   90.00
_cell.angle_beta   90.00
_cell.angle_gamma   90.00
#
_symmetry.space_group_name_H-M   'P 1'
#
loop_
_entity.id
_entity.type
_entity.pdbx_description
1 polymer ?
#
loop_
_entity_poly.entity_id
_entity_poly.type
_entity_poly.pdbx_seq_one_letter_code
_entity_poly.pdbx_strand_id
1 'polypeptide(L)'
;MDLPLSTVHKIVRKVMLYPYKIKLVQQLEPNNPSVRESFALEFLGRMGVDEHWPWNILRTYEAHFYVNGEVNTHKCRNLAKQIHHVIHPLPLHSPKIIVWCGMTASVIIGPLSLDNIFVPTVKSSELSPMNKAFSKHS
;
A
#
# COMPACT_ATOMS: atom_id res chain seq x y z
N MET A 1 10.12 13.01 31.40
CA MET A 1 9.46 14.32 31.59
C MET A 1 7.97 14.06 31.75
N ASP A 2 7.45 14.13 32.97
CA ASP A 2 6.06 13.79 33.28
C ASP A 2 5.21 15.07 33.35
N LEU A 3 4.84 15.60 32.18
CA LEU A 3 3.85 16.67 32.12
C LEU A 3 2.43 16.07 32.25
N PRO A 4 1.55 16.65 33.09
CA PRO A 4 0.14 16.25 33.12
C PRO A 4 -0.51 16.45 31.75
N LEU A 5 -1.35 15.50 31.33
CA LEU A 5 -2.10 15.55 30.07
C LEU A 5 -2.92 16.85 29.91
N SER A 6 -3.41 17.40 31.03
CA SER A 6 -4.15 18.66 31.08
C SER A 6 -3.28 19.87 30.69
N THR A 7 -2.01 19.87 31.08
CA THR A 7 -1.04 20.91 30.72
C THR A 7 -0.70 20.85 29.24
N VAL A 8 -0.46 19.65 28.70
CA VAL A 8 -0.23 19.44 27.26
C VAL A 8 -1.42 19.95 26.44
N HIS A 9 -2.65 19.60 26.82
CA HIS A 9 -3.86 20.10 26.13
C HIS A 9 -4.04 21.61 26.19
N LYS A 10 -3.70 22.24 27.32
CA LYS A 10 -3.77 23.70 27.46
C LYS A 10 -2.76 24.39 26.54
N ILE A 11 -1.54 23.86 26.48
CA ILE A 11 -0.48 24.38 25.60
C ILE A 11 -0.89 24.22 24.14
N VAL A 12 -1.28 23.01 23.70
CA VAL A 12 -1.71 22.73 22.31
C VAL A 12 -2.83 23.66 21.87
N ARG A 13 -3.84 23.90 22.72
CA ARG A 13 -4.92 24.85 22.43
C ARG A 13 -4.44 26.29 22.38
N LYS A 14 -3.59 26.73 23.31
CA LYS A 14 -3.00 28.08 23.32
C LYS A 14 -2.14 28.35 22.08
N VAL A 15 -1.49 27.33 21.55
CA VAL A 15 -0.64 27.42 20.36
C VAL A 15 -1.44 27.17 19.05
N MET A 16 -2.76 26.96 19.13
CA MET A 16 -3.66 26.77 17.97
C MET A 16 -3.17 25.70 16.99
N LEU A 17 -2.68 24.57 17.52
CA LEU A 17 -2.24 23.44 16.68
C LEU A 17 -3.43 22.51 16.39
N TYR A 18 -3.59 22.12 15.13
CA TYR A 18 -4.63 21.21 14.68
C TYR A 18 -4.05 19.84 14.34
N PRO A 19 -4.74 18.75 14.69
CA PRO A 19 -4.34 17.41 14.26
C PRO A 19 -4.53 17.26 12.75
N TYR A 20 -3.45 16.91 12.07
CA TYR A 20 -3.41 16.63 10.65
C TYR A 20 -2.94 15.20 10.41
N LYS A 21 -3.65 14.48 9.55
CA LYS A 21 -3.26 13.14 9.09
C LYS A 21 -2.57 13.28 7.74
N ILE A 22 -1.31 12.85 7.67
CA ILE A 22 -0.60 12.74 6.39
C ILE A 22 -1.38 11.78 5.49
N LYS A 23 -1.72 12.24 4.29
CA LYS A 23 -2.27 11.38 3.25
C LYS A 23 -1.17 11.07 2.25
N LEU A 24 -0.83 9.80 2.11
CA LEU A 24 -0.10 9.34 0.95
C LEU A 24 -1.11 9.26 -0.20
N VAL A 25 -0.98 10.14 -1.18
CA VAL A 25 -1.85 10.14 -2.37
C VAL A 25 -0.98 9.75 -3.54
N GLN A 26 -1.38 8.70 -4.26
CA GLN A 26 -0.76 8.36 -5.53
C GLN A 26 -1.20 9.39 -6.57
N GLN A 27 -0.25 9.90 -7.36
CA GLN A 27 -0.58 10.73 -8.51
C GLN A 27 -1.43 9.91 -9.48
N LEU A 28 -2.63 10.40 -9.78
CA LEU A 28 -3.51 9.78 -10.76
C LEU A 28 -3.29 10.46 -12.11
N GLU A 29 -2.85 9.69 -13.10
CA GLU A 29 -2.83 10.13 -14.47
C GLU A 29 -4.26 10.36 -14.99
N PRO A 30 -4.48 11.29 -15.93
CA PRO A 30 -5.82 11.65 -16.40
C PRO A 30 -6.66 10.47 -16.89
N ASN A 31 -6.02 9.42 -17.42
CA ASN A 31 -6.69 8.23 -17.94
C ASN A 31 -7.03 7.18 -16.85
N ASN A 32 -6.41 7.26 -15.66
CA ASN A 32 -6.59 6.26 -14.61
C ASN A 32 -8.05 6.07 -14.16
N PRO A 33 -8.88 7.12 -14.02
CA PRO A 33 -10.29 6.95 -13.65
C PRO A 33 -11.06 6.07 -14.64
N SER A 34 -10.93 6.35 -15.94
CA SER A 34 -11.63 5.60 -17.00
C SER A 34 -11.21 4.13 -17.04
N VAL A 35 -9.91 3.85 -16.91
CA VAL A 35 -9.38 2.48 -16.88
C VAL A 35 -9.90 1.72 -15.65
N ARG A 36 -9.96 2.37 -14.48
CA ARG A 36 -10.48 1.77 -13.25
C ARG A 36 -11.97 1.48 -13.33
N GLU A 37 -12.75 2.39 -13.91
CA GLU A 37 -14.19 2.20 -14.15
C GLU A 37 -14.43 1.03 -15.11
N SER A 38 -13.71 1.00 -16.23
CA SER A 38 -13.82 -0.09 -17.22
C SER A 38 -13.50 -1.45 -16.59
N PHE A 39 -12.42 -1.53 -15.79
CA PHE A 39 -12.08 -2.74 -15.05
C PHE A 39 -13.20 -3.14 -14.07
N ALA A 40 -13.76 -2.20 -13.32
CA ALA A 40 -14.82 -2.47 -12.34
C ALA A 40 -16.09 -2.99 -13.02
N LEU A 41 -16.48 -2.40 -14.16
CA LEU A 41 -17.63 -2.84 -14.95
C LEU A 41 -17.41 -4.23 -15.55
N GLU A 42 -16.21 -4.51 -16.07
CA GLU A 42 -15.88 -5.84 -16.59
C GLU A 42 -15.90 -6.90 -15.48
N PHE A 43 -15.32 -6.59 -14.33
CA PHE A 43 -15.32 -7.47 -13.16
C PHE A 43 -16.74 -7.77 -12.69
N LEU A 44 -17.60 -6.75 -12.63
CA LEU A 44 -19.01 -6.89 -12.28
C LEU A 44 -19.78 -7.73 -13.31
N GLY A 45 -19.51 -7.52 -14.61
CA GLY A 45 -20.10 -8.33 -15.68
C GLY A 45 -19.74 -9.80 -15.55
N ARG A 46 -18.49 -10.12 -15.22
CA ARG A 46 -18.04 -11.51 -14.97
C ARG A 46 -18.73 -12.13 -13.75
N MET A 47 -18.90 -11.36 -12.67
CA MET A 47 -19.65 -11.81 -11.49
C MET A 47 -21.12 -12.10 -11.81
N GLY A 48 -21.72 -11.38 -12.76
CA GLY A 48 -23.09 -11.64 -13.21
C GLY A 48 -23.24 -12.93 -14.01
N VAL A 49 -22.15 -13.42 -14.63
CA VAL A 49 -22.12 -14.70 -15.37
C VAL A 49 -21.82 -15.87 -14.45
N ASP A 50 -20.86 -15.70 -13.54
CA ASP A 50 -20.49 -16.68 -12.53
C ASP A 50 -20.22 -15.99 -11.19
N GLU A 51 -21.16 -16.14 -10.26
CA GLU A 51 -21.07 -15.55 -8.91
C GLU A 51 -19.92 -16.14 -8.09
N HIS A 52 -19.45 -17.35 -8.44
CA HIS A 52 -18.38 -18.04 -7.73
C HIS A 52 -16.99 -17.71 -8.28
N TRP A 53 -16.92 -17.13 -9.48
CA TRP A 53 -15.66 -16.77 -10.14
C TRP A 53 -14.69 -15.98 -9.25
N PRO A 54 -15.12 -14.95 -8.47
CA PRO A 54 -14.21 -14.20 -7.60
C PRO A 54 -13.50 -15.05 -6.54
N TRP A 55 -14.08 -16.18 -6.13
CA TRP A 55 -13.49 -17.07 -5.12
C TRP A 55 -12.30 -17.87 -5.67
N ASN A 56 -12.24 -18.03 -6.99
CA ASN A 56 -11.18 -18.74 -7.69
C ASN A 56 -10.01 -17.83 -8.09
N ILE A 57 -10.01 -16.56 -7.66
CA ILE A 57 -8.94 -15.61 -7.95
C ILE A 57 -7.85 -15.71 -6.88
N LEU A 58 -6.62 -15.99 -7.32
CA LEU A 58 -5.42 -15.79 -6.52
C LEU A 58 -5.01 -14.32 -6.57
N ARG A 59 -5.09 -13.64 -5.43
CA ARG A 59 -4.65 -12.25 -5.25
C ARG A 59 -3.24 -12.25 -4.69
N THR A 60 -2.29 -11.63 -5.37
CA THR A 60 -0.88 -11.55 -4.93
C THR A 60 -0.50 -10.12 -4.62
N TYR A 61 0.33 -9.91 -3.58
CA TYR A 61 0.84 -8.59 -3.22
C TYR A 61 2.26 -8.67 -2.68
N GLU A 62 3.02 -7.59 -2.89
CA GLU A 62 4.33 -7.36 -2.29
C GLU A 62 4.24 -6.21 -1.30
N ALA A 63 4.63 -6.45 -0.05
CA ALA A 63 4.68 -5.45 1.00
C ALA A 63 6.14 -5.12 1.36
N HIS A 64 6.44 -3.83 1.51
CA HIS A 64 7.77 -3.36 1.94
C HIS A 64 7.74 -3.00 3.43
N PHE A 65 8.67 -3.56 4.20
CA PHE A 65 8.86 -3.25 5.61
C PHE A 65 10.23 -2.63 5.83
N TYR A 66 10.27 -1.36 6.21
CA TYR A 66 11.51 -0.65 6.45
C TYR A 66 12.05 -0.93 7.86
N VAL A 67 13.33 -1.30 7.95
CA VAL A 67 13.99 -1.70 9.21
C VAL A 67 14.28 -0.48 10.11
N ASN A 68 14.27 0.72 9.54
CA ASN A 68 14.54 1.98 10.24
C ASN A 68 13.36 2.51 11.09
N GLY A 69 12.24 1.77 11.17
CA GLY A 69 11.06 2.21 11.92
C GLY A 69 10.37 3.43 11.30
N GLU A 70 10.52 3.65 9.98
CA GLU A 70 9.80 4.69 9.25
C GLU A 70 8.33 4.71 9.67
N VAL A 71 7.91 5.89 10.13
CA VAL A 71 6.65 6.07 10.85
C VAL A 71 5.51 5.61 9.95
N ASN A 72 4.78 4.59 10.40
CA ASN A 72 3.55 4.17 9.75
C ASN A 72 2.58 5.35 9.71
N THR A 73 2.49 6.01 8.55
CA THR A 73 1.66 7.19 8.30
C THR A 73 0.18 6.92 8.54
N HIS A 74 -0.24 5.65 8.58
CA HIS A 74 -1.60 5.27 8.96
C HIS A 74 -1.92 5.56 10.43
N LYS A 75 -0.91 5.53 11.33
CA LYS A 75 -1.07 5.79 12.77
C LYS A 75 -0.56 7.18 13.20
N CYS A 76 0.17 7.89 12.34
CA CYS A 76 0.72 9.20 12.68
C CYS A 76 -0.30 10.34 12.50
N ARG A 77 -0.46 11.17 13.53
CA ARG A 77 -1.15 12.46 13.47
C ARG A 77 -0.18 13.55 13.90
N ASN A 78 0.15 14.45 12.98
CA ASN A 78 0.98 15.61 13.28
C ASN A 78 0.11 16.74 13.83
N LEU A 79 0.68 17.59 14.68
CA LEU A 79 0.05 18.81 15.16
C LEU A 79 0.70 20.01 14.47
N ALA A 80 -0.07 20.80 13.72
CA ALA A 80 0.46 21.96 12.97
C ALA A 80 -0.50 23.16 13.04
N LYS A 81 0.06 24.39 12.98
CA LYS A 81 -0.72 25.64 12.94
C LYS A 81 -1.34 25.90 11.55
N GLN A 82 -0.65 25.49 10.50
CA GLN A 82 -1.09 25.54 9.10
C GLN A 82 -0.70 24.23 8.41
N ILE A 83 -1.55 23.75 7.52
CA ILE A 83 -1.25 22.60 6.66
C ILE A 83 -0.41 23.12 5.50
N HIS A 84 0.90 22.90 5.57
CA HIS A 84 1.74 23.10 4.41
C HIS A 84 1.55 21.89 3.48
N HIS A 85 0.98 22.12 2.29
CA HIS A 85 0.93 21.14 1.20
C HIS A 85 2.33 20.94 0.59
N VAL A 86 3.33 20.70 1.44
CA VAL A 86 4.72 20.52 1.05
C VAL A 86 4.94 19.02 0.83
N ILE A 87 5.31 18.69 -0.40
CA ILE A 87 5.72 17.34 -0.78
C ILE A 87 7.16 17.19 -0.31
N HIS A 88 7.38 16.33 0.68
CA HIS A 88 8.72 15.97 1.12
C HIS A 88 9.18 14.72 0.35
N PRO A 89 10.29 14.78 -0.41
CA PRO A 89 10.90 13.59 -0.97
C PRO A 89 11.50 12.77 0.18
N LEU A 90 11.05 11.53 0.35
CA LEU A 90 11.68 10.59 1.28
C LEU A 90 12.86 9.87 0.61
N PRO A 91 13.94 9.56 1.34
CA PRO A 91 15.03 8.76 0.82
C PRO A 91 14.51 7.37 0.41
N LEU A 92 14.76 7.00 -0.85
CA LEU A 92 14.23 5.77 -1.45
C LEU A 92 14.95 4.48 -0.95
N HIS A 93 16.09 4.63 -0.29
CA HIS A 93 17.07 3.55 -0.09
C HIS A 93 17.28 3.14 1.38
N SER A 94 16.26 3.26 2.21
CA SER A 94 16.26 2.64 3.54
C SER A 94 16.29 1.11 3.40
N PRO A 95 17.09 0.36 4.21
CA PRO A 95 17.03 -1.09 4.24
C PRO A 95 15.59 -1.56 4.46
N LYS A 96 15.12 -2.41 3.56
CA LYS A 96 13.74 -2.90 3.56
C LYS A 96 13.71 -4.41 3.35
N ILE A 97 12.77 -5.05 4.02
CA ILE A 97 12.38 -6.43 3.76
C ILE A 97 11.18 -6.36 2.82
N ILE A 98 11.26 -7.06 1.70
CA ILE A 98 10.13 -7.21 0.78
C ILE A 98 9.51 -8.57 1.06
N VAL A 99 8.20 -8.59 1.35
CA VAL A 99 7.47 -9.82 1.58
C VAL A 99 6.45 -9.99 0.46
N TRP A 100 6.51 -11.14 -0.21
CA TRP A 100 5.48 -11.55 -1.15
C TRP A 100 4.45 -12.45 -0.46
N CYS A 101 3.18 -12.26 -0.78
CA CYS A 101 2.10 -13.14 -0.32
C CYS A 101 1.01 -13.26 -1.39
N GLY A 102 0.49 -14.47 -1.57
CA GLY A 102 -0.70 -14.79 -2.36
C GLY A 102 -1.86 -15.17 -1.45
N MET A 103 -3.08 -14.86 -1.85
CA MET A 103 -4.29 -15.20 -1.11
C MET A 103 -5.42 -15.57 -2.07
N THR A 104 -6.03 -16.72 -1.83
CA THR A 104 -7.30 -17.15 -2.43
C THR A 104 -8.44 -16.90 -1.44
N ALA A 105 -9.68 -17.29 -1.79
CA ALA A 105 -10.80 -17.20 -0.84
C ALA A 105 -10.63 -18.05 0.43
N SER A 106 -9.81 -19.10 0.37
CA SER A 106 -9.69 -20.10 1.45
C SER A 106 -8.29 -20.26 2.02
N VAL A 107 -7.25 -19.86 1.28
CA VAL A 107 -5.86 -20.13 1.64
C VAL A 107 -4.99 -18.89 1.44
N ILE A 108 -4.08 -18.68 2.38
CA ILE A 108 -2.94 -17.76 2.27
C ILE A 108 -1.70 -18.57 1.86
N ILE A 109 -0.98 -18.10 0.84
CA ILE A 109 0.22 -18.70 0.28
C ILE A 109 1.39 -17.73 0.51
N GLY A 110 2.41 -18.15 1.26
CA GLY A 110 3.44 -17.22 1.78
C GLY A 110 3.02 -16.65 3.14
N PRO A 111 3.89 -15.94 3.88
CA PRO A 111 4.82 -14.91 3.42
C PRO A 111 6.19 -15.42 3.00
N LEU A 112 6.67 -14.97 1.84
CA LEU A 112 8.03 -15.23 1.36
C LEU A 112 8.85 -13.95 1.48
N SER A 113 9.92 -14.01 2.28
CA SER A 113 10.91 -12.92 2.35
C SER A 113 11.75 -12.94 1.08
N LEU A 114 11.70 -11.86 0.31
CA LEU A 114 12.55 -11.65 -0.86
C LEU A 114 13.85 -10.99 -0.41
N ASP A 115 14.63 -11.71 0.37
CA ASP A 115 15.97 -11.26 0.77
C ASP A 115 16.94 -11.50 -0.41
N ASN A 116 17.49 -10.42 -0.97
CA ASN A 116 18.54 -10.37 -2.00
C ASN A 116 18.15 -10.39 -3.50
N ILE A 117 16.95 -9.98 -3.89
CA ILE A 117 16.78 -9.50 -5.27
C ILE A 117 16.99 -7.98 -5.26
N PHE A 118 18.22 -7.56 -5.56
CA PHE A 118 18.39 -6.29 -6.27
C PHE A 118 17.51 -6.44 -7.51
N VAL A 119 16.30 -5.88 -7.49
CA VAL A 119 15.49 -5.77 -8.69
C VAL A 119 16.03 -4.51 -9.37
N PRO A 120 16.94 -4.59 -10.37
CA PRO A 120 17.16 -3.43 -11.20
C PRO A 120 15.85 -3.27 -11.96
N THR A 121 15.00 -2.33 -11.50
CA THR A 121 13.76 -1.85 -12.14
C THR A 121 13.43 -2.62 -13.42
N VAL A 122 12.86 -3.82 -13.30
CA VAL A 122 12.53 -4.62 -14.47
C VAL A 122 11.32 -3.96 -15.09
N LYS A 123 11.49 -3.42 -16.30
CA LYS A 123 10.40 -2.85 -17.07
C LYS A 123 9.34 -3.95 -17.27
N SER A 124 8.07 -3.55 -17.29
CA SER A 124 6.87 -4.41 -17.32
C SER A 124 6.80 -5.44 -18.47
N SER A 125 7.80 -5.53 -19.35
CA SER A 125 7.85 -6.45 -20.49
C SER A 125 8.35 -7.86 -20.18
N GLU A 126 8.88 -8.16 -18.98
CA GLU A 126 9.54 -9.45 -18.71
C GLU A 126 8.79 -10.43 -17.78
N LEU A 127 7.56 -10.12 -17.34
CA LEU A 127 6.74 -11.02 -16.49
C LEU A 127 6.13 -12.25 -17.20
N SER A 128 6.49 -12.51 -18.46
CA SER A 128 5.92 -13.61 -19.26
C SER A 128 6.26 -15.05 -18.79
N PRO A 129 7.43 -15.38 -18.18
CA PRO A 129 7.75 -16.78 -17.90
C PRO A 129 7.04 -17.39 -16.67
N MET A 130 6.60 -16.58 -15.71
CA MET A 130 6.13 -17.10 -14.41
C MET A 130 4.72 -17.71 -14.45
N ASN A 131 3.94 -17.40 -15.50
CA ASN A 131 2.59 -17.95 -15.70
C ASN A 131 2.59 -19.41 -16.20
N LYS A 132 3.72 -19.96 -16.65
CA LYS A 132 3.79 -21.36 -17.14
C LYS A 132 3.97 -22.41 -16.04
N ALA A 133 4.32 -22.02 -14.82
CA ALA A 133 4.54 -22.98 -13.73
C ALA A 133 3.24 -23.49 -13.08
N PHE A 134 2.13 -22.75 -13.18
CA PHE A 134 0.88 -23.07 -12.49
C PHE A 134 -0.13 -23.86 -13.33
N SER A 135 0.13 -24.10 -14.63
CA SER A 135 -0.81 -24.78 -15.53
C SER A 135 -0.71 -26.32 -15.53
N LYS A 136 0.13 -26.95 -14.68
CA LYS A 136 0.33 -28.41 -14.71
C LYS A 136 -0.45 -29.22 -13.68
N HIS A 137 -1.26 -28.58 -12.84
CA HIS A 137 -2.18 -29.28 -11.93
C HIS A 137 -3.54 -28.60 -11.90
N SER A 138 -4.35 -28.88 -12.92
CA SER A 138 -5.81 -28.71 -12.92
C SER A 138 -6.39 -29.77 -13.84
#